data_AF-A0A9E6JI75-F1
#
_entry.id   AF-A0A9E6JI75-F1
#
_cell.length_a   1.000
_cell.length_b   1.000
_cell.length_c   1.000
_cell.angle_alpha   90.00
_cell.angle_beta   90.00
_cell.angle_gamma   90.00
#
_symmetry.space_group_name_H-M   'P 1'
#
loop_
_entity.id
_entity.type
_entity.pdbx_description
1 polymer ?
#
loop_
_entity_poly.entity_id
_entity_poly.type
_entity_poly.pdbx_seq_one_letter_code
_entity_poly.pdbx_strand_id
1 'polypeptide(L)'
;MKAKPGLPKKTEGLRRRAEARLKKTSASPAKPVEMQRLIQELQVHQIELELQNEELQRAREEVEEGLERYTDLYELAPIGYLTLDHKGTLRQVNLAGARLFGLERSRLT
;
A
#
# COMPACT_ATOMS: atom_id res chain seq x y z
N MET A 1 30.28 -21.07 -5.54
CA MET A 1 29.78 -19.85 -4.88
C MET A 1 29.34 -18.89 -5.98
N LYS A 2 28.03 -18.80 -6.28
CA LYS A 2 27.51 -17.99 -7.39
C LYS A 2 26.98 -16.65 -6.85
N ALA A 3 27.54 -15.56 -7.35
CA ALA A 3 27.10 -14.19 -7.10
C ALA A 3 25.65 -13.99 -7.57
N LYS A 4 24.82 -13.36 -6.74
CA LYS A 4 23.46 -12.91 -7.10
C LYS A 4 23.58 -11.58 -7.89
N PRO A 5 23.09 -11.49 -9.14
CA PRO A 5 23.16 -10.26 -9.91
C PRO A 5 21.86 -9.43 -9.82
N GLY A 6 22.00 -8.11 -9.65
CA GLY A 6 21.08 -7.12 -10.22
C GLY A 6 20.07 -6.42 -9.30
N LEU A 7 20.51 -5.45 -8.48
CA LEU A 7 19.67 -4.28 -8.14
C LEU A 7 20.43 -2.97 -8.48
N PRO A 8 20.30 -2.39 -9.69
CA PRO A 8 20.99 -1.11 -9.95
C PRO A 8 20.20 0.03 -10.63
N LYS A 9 18.87 -0.01 -10.79
CA LYS A 9 18.14 1.11 -11.48
C LYS A 9 17.09 1.86 -10.65
N LYS A 10 16.33 1.19 -9.79
CA LYS A 10 15.31 1.85 -8.94
C LYS A 10 15.92 2.70 -7.82
N THR A 11 17.02 2.22 -7.23
CA THR A 11 17.74 2.89 -6.14
C THR A 11 18.41 4.18 -6.58
N GLU A 12 18.97 4.22 -7.80
CA GLU A 12 19.59 5.44 -8.37
C GLU A 12 18.58 6.59 -8.55
N GLY A 13 17.35 6.29 -8.98
CA GLY A 13 16.29 7.29 -9.14
C GLY A 13 15.80 7.88 -7.83
N LEU A 14 15.66 7.03 -6.79
CA LEU A 14 15.29 7.46 -5.44
C LEU A 14 16.39 8.31 -4.81
N ARG A 15 17.65 7.89 -4.97
CA ARG A 15 18.82 8.63 -4.48
C ARG A 15 18.92 10.03 -5.08
N ARG A 16 18.76 10.18 -6.40
CA ARG A 16 18.75 11.50 -7.06
C ARG A 16 17.63 12.42 -6.53
N ARG A 17 16.44 11.88 -6.26
CA ARG A 17 15.32 12.67 -5.71
C ARG A 17 15.58 13.10 -4.26
N ALA A 18 16.19 12.23 -3.45
CA ALA A 18 16.60 12.55 -2.09
C ALA A 18 17.68 13.65 -2.08
N GLU A 19 18.73 13.51 -2.89
CA GLU A 19 19.81 14.50 -3.04
C GLU A 19 19.30 15.87 -3.52
N ALA A 20 18.32 15.88 -4.43
CA ALA A 20 17.70 17.11 -4.91
C ALA A 20 16.87 17.85 -3.83
N ARG A 21 16.23 17.12 -2.91
CA ARG A 21 15.53 17.72 -1.75
C ARG A 21 16.50 18.25 -0.70
N LEU A 22 17.59 17.52 -0.46
CA LEU A 22 18.67 17.92 0.46
C LEU A 22 19.35 19.23 0.02
N LYS A 23 19.64 19.38 -1.28
CA LYS A 23 20.21 20.63 -1.83
C LYS A 23 19.33 21.87 -1.63
N LYS A 24 18.01 21.71 -1.48
CA LYS A 24 17.09 22.83 -1.21
C LYS A 24 17.06 23.26 0.25
N THR A 25 17.62 22.47 1.16
CA THR A 25 17.49 22.62 2.62
C THR A 25 18.83 22.94 3.29
N SER A 26 19.85 23.38 2.54
CA SER A 26 21.21 23.50 3.08
C SER A 26 21.31 24.48 4.26
N ALA A 27 21.67 23.96 5.43
CA ALA A 27 22.06 24.70 6.63
C ALA A 27 23.59 24.79 6.79
N SER A 28 24.06 25.80 7.53
CA SER A 28 25.49 26.06 7.82
C SER A 28 26.20 24.90 8.55
N PRO A 29 27.54 24.80 8.47
CA PRO A 29 28.30 23.71 9.10
C PRO A 29 28.18 23.78 10.64
N ALA A 30 27.54 22.75 11.22
CA ALA A 30 27.34 22.61 12.66
C ALA A 30 28.63 22.16 13.38
N LYS A 31 28.72 22.43 14.69
CA LYS A 31 29.88 22.01 15.52
C LYS A 31 29.95 20.47 15.60
N PRO A 32 31.14 19.86 15.84
CA PRO A 32 31.29 18.40 15.84
C PRO A 32 30.33 17.64 16.78
N VAL A 33 30.04 18.20 17.95
CA VAL A 33 29.08 17.62 18.93
C VAL A 33 27.63 17.71 18.44
N GLU A 34 27.28 18.79 17.74
CA GLU A 34 25.96 18.98 17.11
C GLU A 34 25.80 18.02 15.92
N MET A 35 26.88 17.77 15.17
CA MET A 35 26.92 16.81 14.07
C MET A 35 26.66 15.38 14.57
N GLN A 36 27.28 14.97 15.68
CA GLN A 36 27.08 13.64 16.25
C GLN A 36 25.62 13.42 16.68
N ARG A 37 25.00 14.43 17.32
CA ARG A 37 23.58 14.40 17.70
C ARG A 37 22.67 14.32 16.47
N LEU A 38 22.95 15.13 15.46
CA LEU A 38 22.19 15.13 14.20
C LEU A 38 22.28 13.77 13.49
N ILE A 39 23.44 13.11 13.50
CA ILE A 39 23.60 11.75 12.96
C ILE A 39 22.73 10.76 13.75
N GLN A 40 22.73 10.83 15.07
CA GLN A 40 21.90 9.94 15.90
C GLN A 40 20.41 10.15 15.64
N GLU A 41 19.96 11.40 15.55
CA GLU A 41 18.56 11.74 15.24
C GLU A 41 18.16 11.25 13.84
N LEU A 42 19.03 11.42 12.84
CA LEU A 42 18.83 10.86 11.50
C LEU A 42 18.76 9.34 11.50
N GLN A 43 19.58 8.66 12.31
CA GLN A 43 19.53 7.20 12.44
C GLN A 43 18.23 6.72 13.06
N VAL A 44 17.74 7.40 14.11
CA VAL A 44 16.44 7.10 14.71
C VAL A 44 15.33 7.27 13.68
N HIS A 45 15.29 8.40 12.97
CA HIS A 45 14.30 8.62 11.92
C HIS A 45 14.39 7.62 10.76
N GLN A 46 15.60 7.17 10.41
CA GLN A 46 15.77 6.14 9.39
C GLN A 46 15.13 4.81 9.83
N ILE A 47 15.35 4.40 11.08
CA ILE A 47 14.73 3.20 11.65
C ILE A 47 13.21 3.35 11.75
N GLU A 48 12.72 4.50 12.20
CA GLU A 48 11.26 4.77 12.25
C GLU A 48 10.62 4.66 10.86
N LEU A 49 11.25 5.20 9.82
CA LEU A 49 10.76 5.11 8.45
C LEU A 49 10.78 3.67 7.92
N GLU A 50 11.79 2.89 8.29
CA GLU A 50 11.87 1.46 7.94
C GLU A 50 10.72 0.68 8.57
N LEU A 51 10.47 0.89 9.88
CA LEU A 51 9.36 0.26 10.59
C LEU A 51 8.00 0.65 10.01
N GLN A 52 7.79 1.93 9.71
CA GLN A 52 6.54 2.40 9.08
C GLN A 52 6.34 1.77 7.69
N ASN A 53 7.41 1.60 6.91
CA ASN A 53 7.32 0.95 5.61
C ASN A 53 7.03 -0.55 5.74
N GLU A 54 7.60 -1.24 6.73
CA GLU A 54 7.27 -2.64 7.03
C GLU A 54 5.81 -2.80 7.44
N GLU A 55 5.29 -1.94 8.32
CA GLU A 55 3.88 -1.95 8.72
C GLU A 55 2.95 -1.69 7.53
N LEU A 56 3.30 -0.72 6.67
CA LEU A 56 2.54 -0.43 5.46
C LEU A 56 2.52 -1.62 4.49
N GLN A 57 3.63 -2.32 4.35
CA GLN A 57 3.69 -3.53 3.51
C GLN A 57 2.80 -4.64 4.07
N ARG A 58 2.88 -4.91 5.38
CA ARG A 58 2.01 -5.90 6.03
C ARG A 58 0.53 -5.58 5.89
N ALA A 59 0.15 -4.33 6.17
CA ALA A 59 -1.24 -3.89 6.02
C ALA A 59 -1.74 -4.02 4.58
N ARG A 60 -0.88 -3.76 3.59
CA ARG A 60 -1.22 -3.95 2.18
C ARG A 60 -1.42 -5.43 1.85
N GLU A 61 -0.53 -6.31 2.30
CA GLU A 61 -0.63 -7.75 2.09
C GLU A 61 -1.94 -8.31 2.68
N GLU A 62 -2.30 -7.90 3.90
CA GLU A 62 -3.56 -8.30 4.54
C GLU A 62 -4.80 -7.87 3.73
N VAL A 63 -4.79 -6.66 3.18
CA VAL A 63 -5.87 -6.16 2.32
C VAL A 63 -5.93 -6.94 1.01
N GLU A 64 -4.79 -7.24 0.39
CA GLU A 64 -4.72 -8.02 -0.85
C GLU A 64 -5.25 -9.45 -0.63
N GLU A 65 -4.84 -10.13 0.44
CA GLU A 65 -5.36 -11.46 0.82
C GLU A 65 -6.85 -11.43 1.17
N GLY A 66 -7.32 -10.35 1.80
CA GLY A 66 -8.73 -10.13 2.08
C GLY A 66 -9.55 -9.97 0.79
N LEU A 67 -9.03 -9.19 -0.16
CA LEU A 67 -9.67 -8.94 -1.45
C LEU A 67 -9.70 -10.20 -2.33
N GLU A 68 -8.64 -11.00 -2.33
CA GLU A 68 -8.58 -12.27 -3.06
C GLU A 68 -9.67 -13.23 -2.55
N ARG A 69 -9.70 -13.46 -1.22
CA ARG A 69 -10.72 -14.31 -0.60
C ARG A 69 -12.14 -13.80 -0.83
N TYR A 70 -12.35 -12.49 -0.72
CA TYR A 70 -13.63 -11.87 -1.02
C TYR A 70 -14.05 -12.11 -2.48
N THR A 71 -13.10 -11.96 -3.41
CA THR A 71 -13.37 -12.16 -4.84
C THR A 71 -13.79 -13.61 -5.12
N ASP A 72 -13.06 -14.58 -4.56
CA ASP A 72 -13.34 -15.99 -4.78
C ASP A 72 -14.67 -16.44 -4.14
N LEU A 73 -14.89 -16.05 -2.88
CA LEU A 73 -16.04 -16.53 -2.10
C LEU A 73 -17.32 -15.75 -2.35
N TYR A 74 -17.24 -14.48 -2.75
CA TYR A 74 -18.41 -13.64 -2.96
C TYR A 74 -18.61 -13.26 -4.42
N GLU A 75 -17.63 -12.62 -5.07
CA GLU A 75 -17.79 -12.08 -6.42
C GLU A 75 -17.94 -13.16 -7.49
N LEU A 76 -17.10 -14.19 -7.42
CA LEU A 76 -17.03 -15.29 -8.38
C LEU A 76 -17.83 -16.52 -7.97
N ALA A 77 -18.55 -16.45 -6.84
CA ALA A 77 -19.42 -17.54 -6.41
C ALA A 77 -20.47 -17.88 -7.48
N PRO A 78 -20.79 -19.18 -7.69
CA PRO A 78 -21.79 -19.59 -8.68
C PRO A 78 -23.23 -19.30 -8.25
N ILE A 79 -23.43 -18.83 -7.01
CA ILE A 79 -24.73 -18.51 -6.42
C ILE A 79 -24.87 -16.99 -6.31
N GLY A 80 -26.08 -16.48 -6.56
CA GLY A 80 -26.38 -15.06 -6.42
C GLY A 80 -26.43 -14.62 -4.96
N TYR A 81 -25.57 -13.67 -4.57
CA TYR A 81 -25.63 -12.98 -3.28
C TYR A 81 -26.27 -11.61 -3.43
N LEU A 82 -27.12 -11.27 -2.46
CA LEU A 82 -27.80 -9.99 -2.33
C LEU A 82 -27.62 -9.49 -0.89
N THR A 83 -27.04 -8.32 -0.73
CA THR A 83 -26.93 -7.63 0.55
C THR A 83 -27.95 -6.51 0.58
N LEU A 84 -28.88 -6.58 1.53
CA LEU A 84 -29.92 -5.59 1.72
C LEU A 84 -29.66 -4.82 3.01
N ASP A 85 -30.09 -3.56 3.08
CA ASP A 85 -30.17 -2.84 4.34
C ASP A 85 -31.44 -3.19 5.14
N HIS A 86 -31.58 -2.60 6.33
CA HIS A 86 -32.73 -2.82 7.22
C HIS A 86 -34.08 -2.40 6.62
N LYS A 87 -34.10 -1.62 5.54
CA LYS A 87 -35.32 -1.24 4.81
C LYS A 87 -35.57 -2.12 3.58
N GLY A 88 -34.73 -3.13 3.35
CA GLY A 88 -34.80 -4.00 2.18
C GLY A 88 -34.21 -3.39 0.91
N THR A 89 -33.48 -2.27 1.00
CA THR A 89 -32.85 -1.66 -0.18
C THR A 89 -31.58 -2.43 -0.54
N LEU A 90 -31.42 -2.77 -1.81
CA LEU A 90 -30.24 -3.45 -2.31
C LEU A 90 -29.00 -2.56 -2.17
N ARG A 91 -28.00 -3.06 -1.44
CA ARG A 91 -26.70 -2.40 -1.22
C ARG A 91 -25.59 -3.02 -2.04
N GLN A 92 -25.68 -4.33 -2.25
CA GLN A 92 -24.69 -5.05 -3.01
C GLN A 92 -25.30 -6.30 -3.63
N VAL A 93 -24.85 -6.66 -4.82
CA VAL A 93 -25.23 -7.89 -5.52
C VAL A 93 -23.98 -8.46 -6.16
N ASN A 94 -23.65 -9.74 -6.05
CA ASN A 94 -22.45 -10.29 -6.71
C ASN A 94 -22.64 -10.50 -8.22
N LEU A 95 -21.62 -10.98 -8.94
CA LEU A 95 -21.71 -11.18 -10.40
C LEU A 95 -22.80 -12.18 -10.79
N ALA A 96 -22.91 -13.31 -10.08
CA ALA A 96 -23.96 -14.29 -10.35
C ALA A 96 -25.35 -13.68 -10.15
N GLY A 97 -25.57 -12.92 -9.07
CA GLY A 97 -26.81 -12.21 -8.80
C GLY A 97 -27.15 -11.21 -9.91
N ALA A 98 -26.18 -10.39 -10.33
CA ALA A 98 -26.38 -9.44 -11.42
C ALA A 98 -26.80 -10.13 -12.73
N ARG A 99 -26.18 -11.28 -13.05
CA ARG A 99 -26.56 -12.10 -14.21
C ARG A 99 -27.99 -12.63 -14.09
N LEU A 100 -28.44 -13.03 -12.90
CA LEU A 100 -29.82 -13.50 -12.69
C LEU A 100 -30.85 -12.38 -12.91
N PHE A 101 -30.52 -11.13 -12.56
CA PHE A 101 -31.38 -9.98 -12.85
C PHE A 101 -31.29 -9.50 -14.31
N GLY A 102 -30.32 -9.99 -15.09
CA GLY A 102 -30.09 -9.56 -16.46
C GLY A 102 -29.66 -8.09 -16.57
N LEU A 103 -29.15 -7.50 -15.50
CA LEU A 103 -28.77 -6.10 -15.39
C LEU A 103 -27.32 -5.96 -14.92
N GLU A 104 -26.66 -4.89 -15.35
CA GLU A 104 -25.37 -4.50 -14.79
C GLU A 104 -25.52 -4.07 -13.33
N ARG A 105 -24.52 -4.36 -12.48
CA ARG A 105 -24.53 -4.02 -11.05
C ARG A 105 -24.77 -2.52 -10.81
N SER A 106 -24.19 -1.66 -11.65
CA SER A 106 -24.35 -0.21 -11.61
C SER A 106 -25.79 0.28 -11.76
N ARG A 107 -26.72 -0.59 -12.21
CA ARG A 107 -28.16 -0.31 -12.32
C ARG A 107 -28.98 -0.90 -11.17
N LEU A 108 -28.37 -1.72 -10.32
CA LEU A 108 -29.01 -2.43 -9.21
C LEU A 108 -28.72 -1.80 -7.85
N THR A 109 -27.58 -1.12 -7.71
CA THR A 109 -27.07 -0.50 -6.47
C THR A 109 -26.63 0.92 -6.73
#